data_AF-A0A1L8CSQ0-F1
#
_entry.id   AF-A0A1L8CSQ0-F1
#
_cell.length_a   1.000
_cell.length_b   1.000
_cell.length_c   1.000
_cell.angle_alpha   90.00
_cell.angle_beta   90.00
_cell.angle_gamma   90.00
#
_symmetry.space_group_name_H-M   'P 1'
#
loop_
_entity.id
_entity.type
_entity.pdbx_description
1 polymer ?
#
loop_
_entity_poly.entity_id
_entity_poly.type
_entity_poly.pdbx_seq_one_letter_code
_entity_poly.pdbx_strand_id
1 'polypeptide(L)'
;MKKITVFWGCQIPGRLTFMEKSTRLGLLALGYEIHDIPEFGCCPEKSLIKNEDEKLWLLNAARNLALAEKAGYHLVVACNGCSSTLKTAYVKLKGNPTLLAEVNEKLAEFGLMLKGTLKVYHLIEFLADEVGPGKIKQLVKKPLKGLKIGVHPGCHQNRPSPAAAFEDPLNPRKYDLLVQALGATTLDYQSKLMCCGNNLTLAGKLEDGWRMARTKIQELTKLGADALTVTCPACFMQFDQKQALFARQGDNLNLPVLTYMELLDLALGILPEELLLKDHRVDTGKFLQKAGLVPFSLPFNEEVLKRCLTCGACEYDCPSARTGVMSPQAVLKRFVGGDIEGLINSPEIWECVECHTCLEYCPQKFGMEKVFTWLKHEAMARGVYPDSLKAGYESFLKTGRLSKIDDRQRQKLGLPPLSSEEPKLYVEKLR
;
A
#
# COMPACT_ATOMS: atom_id res chain seq x y z
N MET A 1 -1.39 18.49 -16.78
CA MET A 1 -1.97 17.21 -16.32
C MET A 1 -3.48 17.26 -16.46
N LYS A 2 -4.15 16.13 -16.68
CA LYS A 2 -5.64 16.10 -16.73
C LYS A 2 -6.20 16.08 -15.31
N LYS A 3 -7.28 16.80 -15.03
CA LYS A 3 -7.93 16.81 -13.71
C LYS A 3 -9.11 15.86 -13.67
N ILE A 4 -9.25 15.11 -12.58
CA ILE A 4 -10.37 14.20 -12.30
C ILE A 4 -10.80 14.35 -10.85
N THR A 5 -12.05 14.02 -10.55
CA THR A 5 -12.54 13.92 -9.18
C THR A 5 -12.57 12.45 -8.78
N VAL A 6 -12.04 12.11 -7.60
CA VAL A 6 -12.13 10.75 -7.07
C VAL A 6 -13.14 10.69 -5.92
N PHE A 7 -14.07 9.73 -5.99
CA PHE A 7 -14.95 9.40 -4.89
C PHE A 7 -14.36 8.25 -4.07
N TRP A 8 -13.87 8.57 -2.87
CA TRP A 8 -13.19 7.64 -1.97
C TRP A 8 -14.15 6.74 -1.18
N GLY A 9 -15.39 7.18 -0.99
CA GLY A 9 -16.35 6.52 -0.09
C GLY A 9 -15.92 6.63 1.37
N CYS A 10 -16.34 5.68 2.22
CA CYS A 10 -16.11 5.76 3.67
C CYS A 10 -14.96 4.89 4.17
N GLN A 11 -14.76 3.69 3.59
CA GLN A 11 -13.78 2.72 4.11
C GLN A 11 -12.34 3.09 3.74
N ILE A 12 -12.12 3.64 2.55
CA ILE A 12 -10.79 4.05 2.09
C ILE A 12 -10.21 5.13 3.02
N PRO A 13 -10.84 6.31 3.20
CA PRO A 13 -10.27 7.34 4.05
C PRO A 13 -10.37 7.00 5.55
N GLY A 14 -11.36 6.19 5.94
CA GLY A 14 -11.61 5.88 7.35
C GLY A 14 -10.83 4.70 7.93
N ARG A 15 -10.35 3.77 7.09
CA ARG A 15 -9.71 2.52 7.57
C ARG A 15 -8.57 1.99 6.69
N LEU A 16 -8.60 2.23 5.38
CA LEU A 16 -7.65 1.66 4.42
C LEU A 16 -6.95 2.79 3.64
N THR A 17 -6.35 3.73 4.37
CA THR A 17 -5.74 4.96 3.81
C THR A 17 -4.59 4.68 2.85
N PHE A 18 -3.93 3.52 2.97
CA PHE A 18 -2.95 3.06 1.99
C PHE A 18 -3.54 2.94 0.57
N MET A 19 -4.83 2.58 0.43
CA MET A 19 -5.50 2.51 -0.87
C MET A 19 -5.62 3.90 -1.50
N GLU A 20 -5.92 4.93 -0.69
CA GLU A 20 -5.96 6.31 -1.16
C GLU A 20 -4.56 6.78 -1.57
N LYS A 21 -3.55 6.55 -0.72
CA LYS A 21 -2.16 6.91 -0.98
C LYS A 21 -1.68 6.33 -2.31
N SER A 22 -1.83 5.01 -2.49
CA SER A 22 -1.49 4.31 -3.73
C SER A 22 -2.26 4.86 -4.92
N THR A 23 -3.58 5.05 -4.80
CA THR A 23 -4.39 5.60 -5.88
C THR A 23 -3.93 6.99 -6.33
N ARG A 24 -3.58 7.87 -5.38
CA ARG A 24 -3.04 9.22 -5.67
C ARG A 24 -1.70 9.15 -6.38
N LEU A 25 -0.79 8.31 -5.90
CA LEU A 25 0.54 8.11 -6.49
C LEU A 25 0.45 7.57 -7.92
N GLY A 26 -0.33 6.52 -8.15
CA GLY A 26 -0.50 5.93 -9.47
C GLY A 26 -1.16 6.86 -10.48
N LEU A 27 -2.23 7.57 -10.08
CA LEU A 27 -2.90 8.53 -10.96
C LEU A 27 -1.98 9.71 -11.31
N LEU A 28 -1.20 10.21 -10.35
CA LEU A 28 -0.17 11.23 -10.59
C LEU A 28 0.86 10.74 -11.62
N ALA A 29 1.39 9.53 -11.44
CA ALA A 29 2.34 8.92 -12.37
C ALA A 29 1.75 8.69 -13.78
N LEU A 30 0.43 8.50 -13.90
CA LEU A 30 -0.29 8.42 -15.17
C LEU A 30 -0.61 9.79 -15.80
N GLY A 31 -0.28 10.90 -15.12
CA GLY A 31 -0.46 12.27 -15.59
C GLY A 31 -1.81 12.90 -15.20
N TYR A 32 -2.45 12.39 -14.14
CA TYR A 32 -3.73 12.88 -13.62
C TYR A 32 -3.56 13.55 -12.25
N GLU A 33 -4.20 14.70 -12.08
CA GLU A 33 -4.29 15.41 -10.81
C GLU A 33 -5.69 15.22 -10.24
N ILE A 34 -5.77 14.94 -8.94
CA ILE A 34 -7.04 14.70 -8.27
C ILE A 34 -7.57 16.01 -7.69
N HIS A 35 -8.80 16.34 -8.06
CA HIS A 35 -9.60 17.38 -7.42
C HIS A 35 -10.45 16.76 -6.33
N ASP A 36 -10.09 17.02 -5.07
CA ASP A 36 -10.86 16.56 -3.92
C ASP A 36 -12.09 17.43 -3.67
N ILE A 37 -13.20 16.77 -3.34
CA ILE A 37 -14.46 17.41 -2.91
C ILE A 37 -14.68 17.04 -1.45
N PRO A 38 -14.32 17.91 -0.49
CA PRO A 38 -14.42 17.61 0.94
C PRO A 38 -15.86 17.39 1.42
N GLU A 39 -16.86 17.88 0.67
CA GLU A 39 -18.28 17.77 1.00
C GLU A 39 -18.89 16.40 0.69
N PHE A 40 -18.14 15.51 0.03
CA PHE A 40 -18.61 14.15 -0.25
C PHE A 40 -18.98 13.40 1.03
N GLY A 41 -20.19 12.85 1.03
CA GLY A 41 -20.68 11.96 2.09
C GLY A 41 -20.50 10.49 1.73
N CYS A 42 -21.20 9.63 2.46
CA CYS A 42 -21.35 8.22 2.07
C CYS A 42 -22.04 8.11 0.70
N CYS A 43 -21.74 7.04 -0.05
CA CYS A 43 -22.39 6.75 -1.34
C CYS A 43 -23.87 6.36 -1.22
N PRO A 44 -24.50 6.46 -0.05
CA PRO A 44 -25.12 5.38 0.76
C PRO A 44 -24.97 3.91 0.32
N GLU A 45 -24.74 3.03 1.30
CA GLU A 45 -24.69 1.57 1.10
C GLU A 45 -26.05 1.01 0.68
N LYS A 46 -26.08 0.16 -0.34
CA LYS A 46 -27.32 -0.40 -0.90
C LYS A 46 -27.95 -1.45 0.03
N SER A 47 -27.15 -2.28 0.68
CA SER A 47 -27.67 -3.36 1.54
C SER A 47 -28.34 -2.84 2.83
N LEU A 48 -28.02 -1.61 3.24
CA LEU A 48 -28.56 -0.98 4.44
C LEU A 48 -29.51 0.16 4.09
N ILE A 49 -28.99 1.28 3.56
CA ILE A 49 -29.76 2.52 3.43
C ILE A 49 -30.85 2.40 2.38
N LYS A 50 -30.59 1.76 1.23
CA LYS A 50 -31.61 1.63 0.19
C LYS A 50 -32.80 0.78 0.64
N ASN A 51 -32.52 -0.30 1.38
CA ASN A 51 -33.56 -1.23 1.83
C ASN A 51 -34.43 -0.61 2.93
N GLU A 52 -33.86 0.31 3.71
CA GLU A 52 -34.60 1.07 4.73
C GLU A 52 -35.38 2.24 4.10
N ASP A 53 -34.70 3.07 3.29
CA ASP A 53 -35.29 4.25 2.66
C ASP A 53 -34.64 4.53 1.29
N GLU A 54 -35.36 4.14 0.23
CA GLU A 54 -34.90 4.36 -1.14
C GLU A 54 -34.83 5.84 -1.53
N LYS A 55 -35.68 6.71 -0.96
CA LYS A 55 -35.66 8.15 -1.25
C LYS A 55 -34.42 8.79 -0.65
N LEU A 56 -34.11 8.47 0.61
CA LEU A 56 -32.89 8.92 1.28
C LEU A 56 -31.64 8.41 0.56
N TRP A 57 -31.64 7.14 0.15
CA TRP A 57 -30.56 6.56 -0.65
C TRP A 57 -30.34 7.33 -1.95
N LEU A 58 -31.41 7.63 -2.68
CA LEU A 58 -31.35 8.32 -3.96
C LEU A 58 -30.90 9.78 -3.80
N LEU A 59 -31.45 10.52 -2.83
CA LEU A 59 -31.13 11.92 -2.59
C LEU A 59 -29.66 12.10 -2.19
N ASN A 60 -29.14 11.25 -1.30
CA ASN A 60 -27.74 11.31 -0.89
C ASN A 60 -26.78 10.94 -2.03
N ALA A 61 -27.12 9.94 -2.85
CA ALA A 61 -26.36 9.63 -4.05
C ALA A 61 -26.38 10.81 -5.04
N ALA A 62 -27.56 11.42 -5.26
CA ALA A 62 -27.73 12.59 -6.12
C ALA A 62 -26.93 13.81 -5.63
N ARG A 63 -26.87 14.05 -4.32
CA ARG A 63 -26.04 15.11 -3.72
C ARG A 63 -24.58 14.95 -4.10
N ASN A 64 -24.01 13.75 -3.95
CA ASN A 64 -22.62 13.49 -4.35
C ASN A 64 -22.41 13.64 -5.86
N LEU A 65 -23.36 13.18 -6.68
CA LEU A 65 -23.29 13.33 -8.14
C LEU A 65 -23.36 14.80 -8.56
N ALA A 66 -24.21 15.61 -7.93
CA ALA A 66 -24.34 17.04 -8.20
C ALA A 66 -23.09 17.82 -7.79
N LEU A 67 -22.46 17.47 -6.66
CA LEU A 67 -21.17 18.02 -6.25
C LEU A 67 -20.09 17.72 -7.30
N ALA A 68 -20.00 16.48 -7.75
CA ALA A 68 -19.04 16.07 -8.79
C ALA A 68 -19.30 16.78 -10.12
N GLU A 69 -20.57 16.92 -10.53
CA GLU A 69 -20.92 17.62 -11.77
C GLU A 69 -20.63 19.12 -11.69
N LYS A 70 -20.86 19.74 -10.52
CA LYS A 70 -20.50 21.14 -10.27
C LYS A 70 -18.99 21.39 -10.40
N ALA A 71 -18.16 20.43 -10.00
CA ALA A 71 -16.71 20.51 -10.16
C ALA A 71 -16.26 20.44 -11.64
N GLY A 72 -17.09 19.89 -12.54
CA GLY A 72 -16.83 19.89 -13.98
C GLY A 72 -15.80 18.88 -14.48
N TYR A 73 -15.35 17.95 -13.62
CA TYR A 73 -14.40 16.88 -13.99
C TYR A 73 -15.08 15.51 -14.08
N HIS A 74 -14.40 14.53 -14.69
CA HIS A 74 -14.87 13.14 -14.64
C HIS A 74 -14.83 12.61 -13.21
N LEU A 75 -15.90 11.91 -12.80
CA LEU A 75 -15.98 11.28 -11.49
C LEU A 75 -15.46 9.84 -11.59
N VAL A 76 -14.36 9.54 -10.90
CA VAL A 76 -13.79 8.19 -10.79
C VAL A 76 -14.09 7.64 -9.41
N VAL A 77 -14.73 6.48 -9.33
CA VAL A 77 -15.14 5.86 -8.07
C VAL A 77 -14.21 4.70 -7.73
N ALA A 78 -13.50 4.82 -6.61
CA ALA A 78 -12.44 3.89 -6.18
C ALA A 78 -12.96 2.66 -5.42
N CYS A 79 -14.27 2.46 -5.31
CA CYS A 79 -14.89 1.36 -4.60
C CYS A 79 -16.05 0.76 -5.40
N ASN A 80 -16.11 -0.57 -5.50
CA ASN A 80 -17.16 -1.27 -6.24
C ASN A 80 -18.55 -0.97 -5.68
N GLY A 81 -18.73 -0.99 -4.36
CA GLY A 81 -20.03 -0.70 -3.73
C GLY A 81 -20.50 0.72 -4.04
N CYS A 82 -19.60 1.70 -3.89
CA CYS A 82 -19.88 3.09 -4.22
C CYS A 82 -20.20 3.27 -5.71
N SER A 83 -19.44 2.61 -6.60
CA SER A 83 -19.65 2.69 -8.05
C SER A 83 -21.02 2.15 -8.44
N SER A 84 -21.38 0.96 -7.93
CA SER A 84 -22.71 0.37 -8.17
C SER A 84 -23.82 1.29 -7.68
N THR A 85 -23.70 1.87 -6.48
CA THR A 85 -24.71 2.81 -5.99
C THR A 85 -24.79 4.06 -6.85
N LEU A 86 -23.69 4.79 -7.03
CA LEU A 86 -23.70 6.09 -7.71
C LEU A 86 -24.11 5.94 -9.17
N LYS A 87 -23.62 4.94 -9.89
CA LYS A 87 -24.06 4.66 -11.26
C LYS A 87 -25.53 4.27 -11.34
N THR A 88 -26.03 3.43 -10.42
CA THR A 88 -27.45 3.04 -10.40
C THR A 88 -28.35 4.25 -10.15
N ALA A 89 -28.02 5.08 -9.17
CA ALA A 89 -28.73 6.32 -8.90
C ALA A 89 -28.69 7.25 -10.11
N TYR A 90 -27.52 7.42 -10.72
CA TYR A 90 -27.33 8.29 -11.87
C TYR A 90 -28.15 7.87 -13.09
N VAL A 91 -28.14 6.57 -13.44
CA VAL A 91 -28.95 6.03 -14.55
C VAL A 91 -30.45 6.16 -14.24
N LYS A 92 -30.87 5.87 -12.99
CA LYS A 92 -32.27 6.01 -12.57
C LYS A 92 -32.78 7.46 -12.71
N LEU A 93 -31.98 8.43 -12.27
CA LEU A 93 -32.32 9.85 -12.35
C LEU A 93 -32.29 10.37 -13.80
N LYS A 94 -31.24 10.04 -14.55
CA LYS A 94 -31.08 10.46 -15.94
C LYS A 94 -32.19 9.90 -16.84
N GLY A 95 -32.67 8.68 -16.57
CA GLY A 95 -33.76 8.05 -17.30
C GLY A 95 -35.17 8.49 -16.87
N ASN A 96 -35.31 9.30 -15.82
CA ASN A 96 -36.61 9.74 -15.31
C ASN A 96 -36.59 11.25 -14.99
N PRO A 97 -36.94 12.11 -15.98
CA PRO A 97 -36.92 13.56 -15.81
C PRO A 97 -37.80 14.08 -14.67
N THR A 98 -38.96 13.47 -14.42
CA THR A 98 -39.85 13.84 -13.31
C THR A 98 -39.17 13.60 -11.97
N LEU A 99 -38.60 12.40 -11.78
CA LEU A 99 -37.87 12.06 -10.55
C LEU A 99 -36.62 12.93 -10.38
N LEU A 100 -35.92 13.26 -11.45
CA LEU A 100 -34.79 14.18 -11.42
C LEU A 100 -35.22 15.59 -10.98
N ALA A 101 -36.37 16.08 -11.44
CA ALA A 101 -36.91 17.36 -11.02
C ALA A 101 -37.24 17.36 -9.51
N GLU A 102 -37.96 16.34 -9.02
CA GLU A 102 -38.27 16.17 -7.59
C GLU A 102 -37.01 16.14 -6.71
N VAL A 103 -35.97 15.41 -7.15
CA VAL A 103 -34.70 15.36 -6.43
C VAL A 103 -33.96 16.70 -6.49
N ASN A 104 -34.02 17.40 -7.62
CA ASN A 104 -33.39 18.71 -7.76
C ASN A 104 -34.06 19.80 -6.90
N GLU A 105 -35.37 19.71 -6.64
CA GLU A 105 -36.05 20.60 -5.68
C GLU A 105 -35.41 20.46 -4.28
N LYS A 106 -35.08 19.24 -3.87
CA LYS A 106 -34.38 18.97 -2.60
C LYS A 106 -32.91 19.36 -2.63
N LEU A 107 -32.23 19.17 -3.75
CA LEU A 107 -30.82 19.59 -3.89
C LEU A 107 -30.67 21.12 -3.89
N ALA A 108 -31.69 21.86 -4.33
CA ALA A 108 -31.69 23.32 -4.33
C ALA A 108 -31.55 23.91 -2.92
N GLU A 109 -32.07 23.22 -1.89
CA GLU A 109 -31.90 23.57 -0.46
C GLU A 109 -30.40 23.60 -0.06
N PHE A 110 -29.54 22.87 -0.79
CA PHE A 110 -28.08 22.83 -0.60
C PHE A 110 -27.31 23.63 -1.65
N GLY A 111 -28.00 24.40 -2.51
CA GLY A 111 -27.36 25.12 -3.62
C GLY A 111 -26.74 24.19 -4.67
N LEU A 112 -27.34 23.00 -4.87
CA LEU A 112 -26.90 21.98 -5.81
C LEU A 112 -27.98 21.68 -6.86
N MET A 113 -27.56 21.23 -8.03
CA MET A 113 -28.45 20.77 -9.10
C MET A 113 -27.71 19.70 -9.91
N LEU A 114 -28.38 18.58 -10.19
CA LEU A 114 -27.90 17.54 -11.09
C LEU A 114 -28.56 17.69 -12.47
N LYS A 115 -27.73 17.81 -13.50
CA LYS A 115 -28.12 18.00 -14.91
C LYS A 115 -28.03 16.72 -15.74
N GLY A 116 -27.25 15.72 -15.31
CA GLY A 116 -27.14 14.45 -16.02
C GLY A 116 -26.10 14.42 -17.16
N THR A 117 -25.11 15.30 -17.08
CA THR A 117 -23.99 15.47 -18.01
C THR A 117 -22.67 14.86 -17.52
N LEU A 118 -22.57 14.58 -16.22
CA LEU A 118 -21.40 13.94 -15.60
C LEU A 118 -21.07 12.58 -16.24
N LYS A 119 -19.78 12.31 -16.44
CA LYS A 119 -19.29 10.95 -16.69
C LYS A 119 -18.82 10.32 -15.39
N VAL A 120 -19.39 9.17 -15.06
CA VAL A 120 -19.10 8.41 -13.84
C VAL A 120 -18.42 7.11 -14.23
N TYR A 121 -17.18 6.94 -13.78
CA TYR A 121 -16.37 5.76 -14.04
C TYR A 121 -16.14 4.97 -12.74
N HIS A 122 -16.11 3.65 -12.84
CA HIS A 122 -15.37 2.84 -11.88
C HIS A 122 -13.86 3.02 -12.12
N LEU A 123 -13.02 2.89 -11.10
CA LEU A 123 -11.56 3.05 -11.25
C LEU A 123 -10.96 2.12 -12.34
N ILE A 124 -11.33 0.84 -12.36
CA ILE A 124 -10.87 -0.11 -13.40
C ILE A 124 -11.37 0.27 -14.79
N GLU A 125 -12.59 0.77 -14.90
CA GLU A 125 -13.16 1.22 -16.17
C GLU A 125 -12.42 2.46 -16.68
N PHE A 126 -12.16 3.44 -15.81
CA PHE A 126 -11.37 4.62 -16.15
C PHE A 126 -9.97 4.25 -16.65
N LEU A 127 -9.28 3.36 -15.94
CA LEU A 127 -7.93 2.93 -16.32
C LEU A 127 -7.93 2.12 -17.62
N ALA A 128 -8.97 1.32 -17.88
CA ALA A 128 -9.08 0.54 -19.11
C ALA A 128 -9.46 1.40 -20.32
N ASP A 129 -10.41 2.33 -20.15
CA ASP A 129 -11.06 3.02 -21.27
C ASP A 129 -10.47 4.42 -21.53
N GLU A 130 -10.14 5.17 -20.48
CA GLU A 130 -9.61 6.54 -20.60
C GLU A 130 -8.07 6.59 -20.60
N VAL A 131 -7.42 5.70 -19.86
CA VAL A 131 -5.95 5.60 -19.84
C VAL A 131 -5.46 4.59 -20.88
N GLY A 132 -6.04 3.39 -20.88
CA GLY A 132 -5.73 2.32 -21.82
C GLY A 132 -4.57 1.41 -21.36
N PRO A 133 -4.72 0.07 -21.44
CA PRO A 133 -3.67 -0.88 -21.06
C PRO A 133 -2.39 -0.70 -21.89
N GLY A 134 -2.51 -0.28 -23.16
CA GLY A 134 -1.35 0.00 -24.02
C GLY A 134 -0.48 1.15 -23.47
N LYS A 135 -1.09 2.24 -23.00
CA LYS A 135 -0.37 3.35 -22.39
C LYS A 135 0.25 2.95 -21.07
N ILE A 136 -0.48 2.20 -20.23
CA ILE A 136 0.04 1.69 -18.96
C ILE A 136 1.28 0.83 -19.22
N LYS A 137 1.22 -0.11 -20.16
CA LYS A 137 2.35 -0.97 -20.54
C LYS A 137 3.59 -0.18 -20.98
N GLN A 138 3.42 0.96 -21.65
CA GLN A 138 4.53 1.82 -22.05
C GLN A 138 5.20 2.54 -20.87
N LEU A 139 4.47 2.79 -19.79
CA LEU A 139 4.95 3.48 -18.59
C LEU A 139 5.54 2.52 -17.55
N VAL A 140 5.32 1.21 -17.68
CA VAL A 140 5.88 0.19 -16.78
C VAL A 140 7.40 0.25 -16.79
N LYS A 141 8.00 0.49 -15.62
CA LYS A 141 9.45 0.48 -15.39
C LYS A 141 9.93 -0.82 -14.78
N LYS A 142 9.10 -1.48 -13.97
CA LYS A 142 9.38 -2.74 -13.27
C LYS A 142 8.32 -3.77 -13.63
N PRO A 143 8.44 -4.45 -14.78
CA PRO A 143 7.45 -5.44 -15.19
C PRO A 143 7.33 -6.56 -14.16
N LEU A 144 6.10 -6.92 -13.79
CA LEU A 144 5.76 -7.98 -12.83
C LEU A 144 5.88 -9.39 -13.46
N LYS A 145 6.94 -9.61 -14.25
CA LYS A 145 7.16 -10.84 -15.03
C LYS A 145 7.31 -12.05 -14.12
N GLY A 146 6.71 -13.18 -14.52
CA GLY A 146 6.79 -14.44 -13.79
C GLY A 146 5.86 -14.51 -12.56
N LEU A 147 5.11 -13.44 -12.27
CA LEU A 147 4.07 -13.46 -11.23
C LEU A 147 2.74 -13.93 -11.79
N LYS A 148 2.07 -14.82 -11.05
CA LYS A 148 0.71 -15.30 -11.31
C LYS A 148 -0.28 -14.60 -10.37
N ILE A 149 -1.17 -13.80 -10.92
CA ILE A 149 -2.09 -12.97 -10.13
C ILE A 149 -3.52 -13.47 -10.32
N GLY A 150 -4.19 -13.81 -9.22
CA GLY A 150 -5.63 -14.02 -9.21
C GLY A 150 -6.36 -12.68 -9.26
N VAL A 151 -7.19 -12.47 -10.27
CA VAL A 151 -7.98 -11.22 -10.37
C VAL A 151 -9.35 -11.42 -9.76
N HIS A 152 -9.69 -10.62 -8.75
CA HIS A 152 -11.05 -10.56 -8.21
C HIS A 152 -11.75 -9.25 -8.61
N PRO A 153 -12.61 -9.27 -9.64
CA PRO A 153 -13.39 -8.10 -10.05
C PRO A 153 -14.35 -7.60 -8.97
N GLY A 154 -14.88 -8.52 -8.14
CA GLY A 154 -15.94 -8.21 -7.20
C GLY A 154 -17.30 -8.05 -7.87
N CYS A 155 -18.37 -8.28 -7.10
CA CYS A 155 -19.73 -8.34 -7.63
C CYS A 155 -20.22 -7.00 -8.20
N HIS A 156 -19.95 -5.90 -7.49
CA HIS A 156 -20.46 -4.57 -7.79
C HIS A 156 -19.61 -3.76 -8.78
N GLN A 157 -18.55 -4.35 -9.34
CA GLN A 157 -17.77 -3.68 -10.38
C GLN A 157 -18.63 -3.50 -11.63
N ASN A 158 -19.18 -4.60 -12.14
CA ASN A 158 -19.85 -4.66 -13.44
C ASN A 158 -21.35 -4.96 -13.30
N ARG A 159 -21.87 -5.02 -12.06
CA ARG A 159 -23.26 -5.39 -11.76
C ARG A 159 -23.93 -4.36 -10.82
N PRO A 160 -25.20 -4.01 -11.06
CA PRO A 160 -26.08 -4.53 -12.12
C PRO A 160 -25.70 -3.98 -13.50
N SER A 161 -25.69 -4.85 -14.51
CA SER A 161 -25.21 -4.49 -15.86
C SER A 161 -25.95 -3.34 -16.53
N PRO A 162 -27.28 -3.12 -16.34
CA PRO A 162 -27.96 -1.96 -16.92
C PRO A 162 -27.44 -0.61 -16.40
N ALA A 163 -26.86 -0.57 -15.20
CA ALA A 163 -26.31 0.64 -14.62
C ALA A 163 -24.79 0.74 -14.78
N ALA A 164 -24.07 -0.38 -14.59
CA ALA A 164 -22.62 -0.39 -14.67
C ALA A 164 -22.12 -0.23 -16.12
N ALA A 165 -22.77 -0.93 -17.05
CA ALA A 165 -22.68 -0.81 -18.51
C ALA A 165 -21.27 -0.62 -19.12
N PHE A 166 -20.22 -1.26 -18.56
CA PHE A 166 -18.86 -1.05 -19.07
C PHE A 166 -18.16 -2.29 -19.66
N GLU A 167 -18.55 -3.52 -19.30
CA GLU A 167 -18.08 -4.77 -19.94
C GLU A 167 -19.06 -5.93 -19.64
N ASP A 168 -18.80 -7.11 -20.20
CA ASP A 168 -19.59 -8.31 -19.93
C ASP A 168 -19.55 -8.68 -18.43
N PRO A 169 -20.71 -8.71 -17.73
CA PRO A 169 -20.75 -9.01 -16.30
C PRO A 169 -20.47 -10.48 -15.97
N LEU A 170 -20.57 -11.39 -16.94
CA LEU A 170 -20.33 -12.83 -16.81
C LEU A 170 -18.98 -13.26 -17.40
N ASN A 171 -18.33 -12.41 -18.21
CA ASN A 171 -16.99 -12.64 -18.71
C ASN A 171 -16.15 -11.34 -18.74
N PRO A 172 -15.85 -10.75 -17.56
CA PRO A 172 -15.07 -9.52 -17.50
C PRO A 172 -13.61 -9.77 -17.87
N ARG A 173 -13.03 -8.85 -18.64
CA ARG A 173 -11.65 -8.94 -19.16
C ARG A 173 -10.83 -7.69 -18.92
N LYS A 174 -11.44 -6.53 -18.71
CA LYS A 174 -10.71 -5.25 -18.59
C LYS A 174 -9.72 -5.26 -17.43
N TYR A 175 -10.13 -5.78 -16.27
CA TYR A 175 -9.24 -5.89 -15.12
C TYR A 175 -8.07 -6.85 -15.40
N ASP A 176 -8.32 -8.00 -16.02
CA ASP A 176 -7.24 -8.91 -16.41
C ASP A 176 -6.25 -8.25 -17.39
N LEU A 177 -6.75 -7.56 -18.41
CA LEU A 177 -5.92 -6.86 -19.38
C LEU A 177 -5.05 -5.78 -18.73
N LEU A 178 -5.60 -5.07 -17.74
CA LEU A 178 -4.87 -4.08 -16.96
C LEU A 178 -3.74 -4.72 -16.13
N VAL A 179 -3.96 -5.89 -15.52
CA VAL A 179 -2.93 -6.63 -14.78
C VAL A 179 -1.87 -7.21 -15.73
N GLN A 180 -2.29 -7.74 -16.89
CA GLN A 180 -1.39 -8.22 -17.93
C GLN A 180 -0.52 -7.11 -18.51
N ALA A 181 -1.05 -5.88 -18.61
CA ALA A 181 -0.28 -4.71 -19.04
C ALA A 181 0.89 -4.39 -18.09
N LEU A 182 0.81 -4.78 -16.81
CA LEU A 182 1.89 -4.65 -15.83
C LEU A 182 2.99 -5.72 -16.01
N GLY A 183 2.78 -6.70 -16.91
CA GLY A 183 3.71 -7.80 -17.19
C GLY A 183 3.45 -9.09 -16.41
N ALA A 184 2.42 -9.12 -15.56
CA ALA A 184 2.01 -10.32 -14.82
C ALA A 184 1.14 -11.26 -15.66
N THR A 185 1.07 -12.53 -15.24
CA THR A 185 0.12 -13.51 -15.79
C THR A 185 -1.13 -13.55 -14.92
N THR A 186 -2.31 -13.42 -15.51
CA THR A 186 -3.58 -13.55 -14.77
C THR A 186 -4.03 -15.00 -14.76
N LEU A 187 -4.47 -15.49 -13.61
CA LEU A 187 -5.04 -16.82 -13.47
C LEU A 187 -6.51 -16.84 -13.90
N ASP A 188 -6.90 -17.91 -14.59
CA ASP A 188 -8.29 -18.28 -14.80
C ASP A 188 -8.66 -19.41 -13.82
N TYR A 189 -9.78 -19.26 -13.13
CA TYR A 189 -10.14 -20.11 -12.00
C TYR A 189 -11.66 -20.08 -11.74
N GLN A 190 -12.20 -21.18 -11.22
CA GLN A 190 -13.64 -21.41 -11.17
C GLN A 190 -14.35 -20.41 -10.26
N SER A 191 -13.76 -20.11 -9.09
CA SER A 191 -14.37 -19.18 -8.14
C SER A 191 -14.18 -17.70 -8.52
N LYS A 192 -13.65 -17.34 -9.70
CA LYS A 192 -13.33 -15.96 -10.07
C LYS A 192 -14.47 -14.98 -9.84
N LEU A 193 -15.66 -15.30 -10.35
CA LEU A 193 -16.86 -14.48 -10.20
C LEU A 193 -17.66 -14.74 -8.92
N MET A 194 -17.21 -15.67 -8.07
CA MET A 194 -17.81 -15.90 -6.76
C MET A 194 -17.64 -14.64 -5.88
N CYS A 195 -18.67 -14.30 -5.12
CA CYS A 195 -18.63 -13.20 -4.15
C CYS A 195 -17.56 -13.45 -3.07
N CYS A 196 -16.97 -12.38 -2.52
CA CYS A 196 -16.05 -12.49 -1.39
C CYS A 196 -16.73 -12.88 -0.06
N GLY A 197 -18.05 -12.69 0.05
CA GLY A 197 -18.83 -13.02 1.25
C GLY A 197 -18.93 -11.91 2.31
N ASN A 198 -18.34 -10.73 2.09
CA ASN A 198 -18.34 -9.65 3.08
C ASN A 198 -19.75 -9.24 3.56
N ASN A 199 -20.73 -9.09 2.65
CA ASN A 199 -22.10 -8.74 3.05
C ASN A 199 -22.78 -9.81 3.90
N LEU A 200 -22.40 -11.08 3.73
CA LEU A 200 -22.91 -12.18 4.56
C LEU A 200 -22.34 -12.10 5.98
N THR A 201 -21.06 -11.73 6.10
CA THR A 201 -20.43 -11.40 7.38
C THR A 201 -21.14 -10.22 8.06
N LEU A 202 -21.48 -9.16 7.32
CA LEU A 202 -22.25 -8.02 7.86
C LEU A 202 -23.66 -8.41 8.32
N ALA A 203 -24.28 -9.42 7.69
CA ALA A 203 -25.57 -9.97 8.09
C ALA A 203 -25.50 -10.92 9.31
N GLY A 204 -24.35 -10.99 9.99
CA GLY A 204 -24.14 -11.84 11.18
C GLY A 204 -23.80 -13.30 10.87
N LYS A 205 -23.73 -13.69 9.60
CA LYS A 205 -23.34 -15.05 9.16
C LYS A 205 -21.84 -15.11 8.90
N LEU A 206 -21.07 -14.95 9.97
CA LEU A 206 -19.61 -14.78 9.92
C LEU A 206 -18.91 -15.94 9.20
N GLU A 207 -19.10 -17.17 9.70
CA GLU A 207 -18.45 -18.37 9.17
C GLU A 207 -18.82 -18.65 7.71
N ASP A 208 -20.07 -18.42 7.32
CA ASP A 208 -20.50 -18.62 5.93
C ASP A 208 -19.85 -17.59 4.99
N GLY A 209 -19.80 -16.32 5.39
CA GLY A 209 -19.12 -15.27 4.62
C GLY A 209 -17.61 -15.52 4.52
N TRP A 210 -16.99 -16.02 5.58
CA TRP A 210 -15.58 -16.40 5.60
C TRP A 210 -15.28 -17.63 4.75
N ARG A 211 -16.17 -18.62 4.74
CA ARG A 211 -16.05 -19.83 3.91
C ARG A 211 -15.95 -19.47 2.42
N MET A 212 -16.70 -18.46 1.96
CA MET A 212 -16.60 -17.98 0.57
C MET A 212 -15.22 -17.42 0.24
N ALA A 213 -14.68 -16.57 1.13
CA ALA A 213 -13.34 -16.02 0.95
C ALA A 213 -12.26 -17.11 0.99
N ARG A 214 -12.33 -18.01 1.99
CA ARG A 214 -11.42 -19.14 2.16
C ARG A 214 -11.40 -20.05 0.92
N THR A 215 -12.57 -20.41 0.38
CA THR A 215 -12.70 -21.26 -0.81
C THR A 215 -11.89 -20.70 -1.98
N LYS A 216 -12.00 -19.39 -2.21
CA LYS A 216 -11.28 -18.70 -3.28
C LYS A 216 -9.78 -18.67 -3.06
N ILE A 217 -9.34 -18.32 -1.85
CA ILE A 217 -7.92 -18.27 -1.52
C ILE A 217 -7.31 -19.66 -1.64
N GLN A 218 -7.98 -20.71 -1.13
CA GLN A 218 -7.51 -22.10 -1.27
C GLN A 218 -7.35 -22.52 -2.73
N GLU A 219 -8.30 -22.19 -3.60
CA GLU A 219 -8.18 -22.48 -5.03
C GLU A 219 -6.98 -21.76 -5.65
N LEU A 220 -6.83 -20.45 -5.40
CA LEU A 220 -5.73 -19.66 -5.92
C LEU A 220 -4.36 -20.14 -5.40
N THR A 221 -4.25 -20.48 -4.12
CA THR A 221 -3.03 -21.06 -3.54
C THR A 221 -2.68 -22.39 -4.21
N LYS A 222 -3.67 -23.27 -4.47
CA LYS A 222 -3.45 -24.54 -5.20
C LYS A 222 -2.99 -24.33 -6.64
N LEU A 223 -3.44 -23.27 -7.29
CA LEU A 223 -3.02 -22.87 -8.64
C LEU A 223 -1.65 -22.18 -8.67
N GLY A 224 -1.03 -21.96 -7.49
CA GLY A 224 0.25 -21.29 -7.35
C GLY A 224 0.16 -19.79 -7.64
N ALA A 225 -0.92 -19.14 -7.23
CA ALA A 225 -1.03 -17.68 -7.25
C ALA A 225 0.01 -17.04 -6.32
N ASP A 226 0.65 -15.98 -6.80
CA ASP A 226 1.59 -15.17 -6.03
C ASP A 226 0.90 -14.05 -5.26
N ALA A 227 -0.25 -13.60 -5.75
CA ALA A 227 -1.14 -12.68 -5.05
C ALA A 227 -2.57 -12.75 -5.61
N LEU A 228 -3.51 -12.24 -4.82
CA LEU A 228 -4.87 -11.91 -5.24
C LEU A 228 -4.98 -10.39 -5.38
N THR A 229 -5.55 -9.91 -6.48
CA THR A 229 -5.80 -8.47 -6.67
C THR A 229 -7.26 -8.07 -6.58
N VAL A 230 -7.52 -6.95 -5.92
CA VAL A 230 -8.86 -6.40 -5.64
C VAL A 230 -8.90 -4.89 -5.88
N THR A 231 -10.09 -4.32 -6.08
CA THR A 231 -10.29 -2.85 -6.09
C THR A 231 -11.24 -2.38 -5.01
N CYS A 232 -11.99 -3.29 -4.40
CA CYS A 232 -13.00 -2.97 -3.41
C CYS A 232 -12.43 -3.06 -1.98
N PRO A 233 -12.57 -2.01 -1.15
CA PRO A 233 -12.22 -2.02 0.27
C PRO A 233 -12.82 -3.19 1.05
N ALA A 234 -14.10 -3.50 0.80
CA ALA A 234 -14.78 -4.61 1.46
C ALA A 234 -14.21 -5.98 1.04
N CYS A 235 -13.83 -6.13 -0.22
CA CYS A 235 -13.16 -7.35 -0.68
C CYS A 235 -11.76 -7.46 -0.08
N PHE A 236 -11.00 -6.36 -0.01
CA PHE A 236 -9.69 -6.33 0.62
C PHE A 236 -9.77 -6.79 2.08
N MET A 237 -10.62 -6.17 2.91
CA MET A 237 -10.79 -6.57 4.32
C MET A 237 -11.20 -8.04 4.46
N GLN A 238 -12.02 -8.56 3.54
CA GLN A 238 -12.47 -9.94 3.59
C GLN A 238 -11.38 -10.95 3.21
N PHE A 239 -10.56 -10.66 2.20
CA PHE A 239 -9.50 -11.57 1.75
C PHE A 239 -8.19 -11.42 2.54
N ASP A 240 -7.81 -10.20 2.93
CA ASP A 240 -6.57 -9.95 3.65
C ASP A 240 -6.74 -10.26 5.15
N GLN A 241 -7.61 -9.50 5.83
CA GLN A 241 -7.69 -9.53 7.29
C GLN A 241 -8.19 -10.87 7.85
N LYS A 242 -9.02 -11.59 7.08
CA LYS A 242 -9.63 -12.86 7.55
C LYS A 242 -8.71 -14.07 7.38
N GLN A 243 -7.63 -13.98 6.61
CA GLN A 243 -6.64 -15.07 6.53
C GLN A 243 -6.01 -15.41 7.88
N ALA A 244 -5.84 -14.44 8.77
CA ALA A 244 -5.38 -14.69 10.14
C ALA A 244 -6.35 -15.59 10.94
N LEU A 245 -7.66 -15.54 10.65
CA LEU A 245 -8.64 -16.43 11.24
C LEU A 245 -8.57 -17.83 10.61
N PHE A 246 -8.35 -17.91 9.30
CA PHE A 246 -8.20 -19.19 8.61
C PHE A 246 -6.98 -19.97 9.12
N ALA A 247 -5.87 -19.27 9.37
CA ALA A 247 -4.67 -19.84 9.96
C ALA A 247 -4.93 -20.42 11.36
N ARG A 248 -5.71 -19.74 12.21
CA ARG A 248 -6.13 -20.26 13.54
C ARG A 248 -7.00 -21.51 13.45
N GLN A 249 -7.70 -21.68 12.33
CA GLN A 249 -8.53 -22.85 12.03
C GLN A 249 -7.77 -23.92 11.22
N GLY A 250 -6.44 -23.82 11.08
CA GLY A 250 -5.59 -24.81 10.43
C GLY A 250 -5.25 -24.57 8.96
N ASP A 251 -5.81 -23.54 8.32
CA ASP A 251 -5.52 -23.20 6.92
C ASP A 251 -4.52 -22.02 6.83
N ASN A 252 -3.24 -22.33 6.81
CA ASN A 252 -2.18 -21.33 6.72
C ASN A 252 -1.89 -20.93 5.25
N LEU A 253 -2.81 -20.17 4.65
CA LEU A 253 -2.78 -19.86 3.21
C LEU A 253 -1.78 -18.76 2.85
N ASN A 254 -1.70 -17.70 3.66
CA ASN A 254 -0.80 -16.55 3.49
C ASN A 254 -0.67 -16.05 2.04
N LEU A 255 -1.78 -15.96 1.32
CA LEU A 255 -1.80 -15.42 -0.04
C LEU A 255 -1.86 -13.89 0.05
N PRO A 256 -0.84 -13.15 -0.43
CA PRO A 256 -0.85 -11.69 -0.40
C PRO A 256 -2.05 -11.13 -1.18
N VAL A 257 -2.67 -10.08 -0.63
CA VAL A 257 -3.79 -9.38 -1.27
C VAL A 257 -3.35 -7.96 -1.60
N LEU A 258 -3.30 -7.60 -2.87
CA LEU A 258 -2.88 -6.27 -3.31
C LEU A 258 -4.03 -5.56 -4.04
N THR A 259 -4.12 -4.26 -3.90
CA THR A 259 -5.01 -3.48 -4.75
C THR A 259 -4.46 -3.39 -6.16
N TYR A 260 -5.32 -3.13 -7.15
CA TYR A 260 -4.82 -2.87 -8.51
C TYR A 260 -3.84 -1.69 -8.53
N MET A 261 -4.12 -0.63 -7.77
CA MET A 261 -3.26 0.56 -7.74
C MET A 261 -1.90 0.24 -7.13
N GLU A 262 -1.82 -0.61 -6.10
CA GLU A 262 -0.52 -1.03 -5.55
C GLU A 262 0.29 -1.81 -6.59
N LEU A 263 -0.34 -2.73 -7.33
CA LEU A 263 0.33 -3.43 -8.42
C LEU A 263 0.81 -2.48 -9.52
N LEU A 264 -0.03 -1.52 -9.90
CA LEU A 264 0.30 -0.49 -10.88
C LEU A 264 1.50 0.34 -10.40
N ASP A 265 1.46 0.84 -9.17
CA ASP A 265 2.49 1.68 -8.58
C ASP A 265 3.85 0.97 -8.55
N LEU A 266 3.86 -0.27 -8.05
CA LEU A 266 5.04 -1.13 -8.07
C LEU A 266 5.59 -1.29 -9.50
N ALA A 267 4.72 -1.53 -10.48
CA ALA A 267 5.12 -1.68 -11.87
C ALA A 267 5.62 -0.36 -12.50
N LEU A 268 5.12 0.79 -12.05
CA LEU A 268 5.60 2.13 -12.42
C LEU A 268 6.92 2.52 -11.72
N GLY A 269 7.41 1.66 -10.81
CA GLY A 269 8.67 1.84 -10.08
C GLY A 269 8.54 2.70 -8.83
N ILE A 270 7.33 2.86 -8.29
CA ILE A 270 7.11 3.46 -6.97
C ILE A 270 7.56 2.45 -5.92
N LEU A 271 8.28 2.94 -4.91
CA LEU A 271 8.94 2.09 -3.94
C LEU A 271 7.92 1.45 -2.97
N PRO A 272 8.08 0.17 -2.58
CA PRO A 272 7.18 -0.50 -1.64
C PRO A 272 6.96 0.27 -0.32
N GLU A 273 8.00 0.97 0.16
CA GLU A 273 7.97 1.74 1.40
C GLU A 273 7.02 2.95 1.30
N GLU A 274 6.80 3.47 0.09
CA GLU A 274 5.83 4.54 -0.17
C GLU A 274 4.39 4.03 -0.17
N LEU A 275 4.15 2.72 -0.31
CA LEU A 275 2.79 2.18 -0.49
C LEU A 275 2.12 1.73 0.82
N LEU A 276 2.82 1.82 1.96
CA LEU A 276 2.30 1.37 3.27
C LEU A 276 1.86 -0.10 3.27
N LEU A 277 2.54 -0.97 2.51
CA LEU A 277 2.21 -2.41 2.45
C LEU A 277 2.31 -3.12 3.80
N LYS A 278 3.00 -2.52 4.78
CA LYS A 278 3.06 -2.98 6.18
C LYS A 278 1.71 -2.93 6.91
N ASP A 279 0.75 -2.16 6.40
CA ASP A 279 -0.59 -2.05 6.97
C ASP A 279 -1.49 -3.24 6.55
N HIS A 280 -1.03 -4.05 5.60
CA HIS A 280 -1.69 -5.30 5.22
C HIS A 280 -1.60 -6.31 6.36
N ARG A 281 -2.63 -7.14 6.53
CA ARG A 281 -2.63 -8.19 7.54
C ARG A 281 -1.80 -9.39 7.11
N VAL A 282 -1.78 -9.68 5.81
CA VAL A 282 -0.97 -10.74 5.23
C VAL A 282 0.35 -10.15 4.73
N ASP A 283 1.46 -10.80 5.10
CA ASP A 283 2.78 -10.38 4.68
C ASP A 283 2.93 -10.41 3.15
N THR A 284 3.38 -9.29 2.59
CA THR A 284 3.63 -9.12 1.15
C THR A 284 5.11 -9.38 0.78
N GLY A 285 5.97 -9.67 1.75
CA GLY A 285 7.41 -9.84 1.55
C GLY A 285 7.78 -10.89 0.50
N LYS A 286 7.15 -12.08 0.55
CA LYS A 286 7.37 -13.13 -0.47
C LYS A 286 6.99 -12.69 -1.89
N PHE A 287 5.89 -11.94 -2.01
CA PHE A 287 5.46 -11.39 -3.29
C PHE A 287 6.48 -10.38 -3.82
N LEU A 288 6.90 -9.43 -2.97
CA LEU A 288 7.89 -8.42 -3.32
C LEU A 288 9.24 -9.05 -3.70
N GLN A 289 9.67 -10.07 -2.95
CA GLN A 289 10.88 -10.82 -3.25
C GLN A 289 10.82 -11.46 -4.63
N LYS A 290 9.73 -12.18 -4.93
CA LYS A 290 9.55 -12.83 -6.24
C LYS A 290 9.42 -11.82 -7.37
N ALA A 291 8.83 -10.65 -7.11
CA ALA A 291 8.73 -9.56 -8.07
C ALA A 291 10.08 -8.87 -8.33
N GLY A 292 11.14 -9.18 -7.57
CA GLY A 292 12.39 -8.42 -7.60
C GLY A 292 12.24 -7.00 -7.07
N LEU A 293 11.23 -6.79 -6.23
CA LEU A 293 10.83 -5.52 -5.59
C LEU A 293 11.08 -5.56 -4.08
N VAL A 294 12.04 -6.39 -3.64
CA VAL A 294 12.56 -6.36 -2.27
C VAL A 294 12.90 -4.90 -1.93
N PRO A 295 12.63 -4.42 -0.70
CA PRO A 295 12.94 -3.07 -0.22
C PRO A 295 14.38 -2.62 -0.49
N PHE A 296 14.70 -2.24 -1.72
CA PHE A 296 16.05 -1.88 -2.12
C PHE A 296 16.01 -0.98 -3.34
N SER A 297 15.56 0.26 -3.14
CA SER A 297 16.56 1.27 -3.45
C SER A 297 17.65 1.07 -2.41
N LEU A 298 18.76 0.43 -2.80
CA LEU A 298 20.02 0.75 -2.14
C LEU A 298 20.03 2.29 -2.09
N PRO A 299 20.19 2.96 -0.95
CA PRO A 299 20.34 4.42 -0.94
C PRO A 299 21.65 4.87 -1.62
N PHE A 300 22.28 3.94 -2.36
CA PHE A 300 23.57 4.00 -2.97
C PHE A 300 23.40 3.70 -4.46
N ASN A 301 24.03 4.51 -5.28
CA ASN A 301 24.07 4.31 -6.72
C ASN A 301 24.77 2.97 -7.05
N GLU A 302 24.13 2.12 -7.87
CA GLU A 302 24.63 0.79 -8.22
C GLU A 302 26.01 0.82 -8.89
N GLU A 303 26.28 1.82 -9.74
CA GLU A 303 27.60 1.99 -10.35
C GLU A 303 28.67 2.34 -9.30
N VAL A 304 28.31 3.13 -8.31
CA VAL A 304 29.21 3.48 -7.20
C VAL A 304 29.55 2.24 -6.39
N LEU A 305 28.56 1.40 -6.07
CA LEU A 305 28.80 0.14 -5.36
C LEU A 305 29.68 -0.84 -6.14
N LYS A 306 29.47 -0.94 -7.46
CA LYS A 306 30.34 -1.75 -8.35
C LYS A 306 31.78 -1.24 -8.34
N ARG A 307 32.00 0.08 -8.39
CA ARG A 307 33.34 0.68 -8.26
C ARG A 307 33.95 0.42 -6.88
N CYS A 308 33.15 0.52 -5.81
CA CYS A 308 33.59 0.20 -4.45
C CYS A 308 34.06 -1.26 -4.33
N LEU A 309 33.33 -2.21 -4.92
CA LEU A 309 33.71 -3.63 -4.94
C LEU A 309 35.06 -3.86 -5.59
N THR A 310 35.34 -3.18 -6.70
CA THR A 310 36.63 -3.27 -7.41
C THR A 310 37.76 -2.62 -6.61
N CYS A 311 37.48 -1.50 -5.93
CA CYS A 311 38.50 -0.76 -5.17
C CYS A 311 38.97 -1.52 -3.92
N GLY A 312 38.05 -1.98 -3.07
CA GLY A 312 38.38 -2.79 -1.89
C GLY A 312 39.27 -2.15 -0.82
N ALA A 313 39.64 -0.86 -0.93
CA ALA A 313 40.58 -0.20 -0.01
C ALA A 313 40.17 -0.30 1.47
N CYS A 314 38.85 -0.31 1.72
CA CYS A 314 38.28 -0.49 3.05
C CYS A 314 38.72 -1.77 3.76
N GLU A 315 39.14 -2.81 3.03
CA GLU A 315 39.66 -4.04 3.64
C GLU A 315 40.98 -3.78 4.39
N TYR A 316 41.82 -2.91 3.85
CA TYR A 316 43.13 -2.59 4.40
C TYR A 316 43.09 -1.41 5.37
N ASP A 317 42.23 -0.43 5.09
CA ASP A 317 42.15 0.80 5.89
C ASP A 317 41.26 0.64 7.14
N CYS A 318 40.33 -0.32 7.15
CA CYS A 318 39.41 -0.49 8.27
C CYS A 318 40.14 -1.04 9.51
N PRO A 319 40.06 -0.32 10.66
CA PRO A 319 40.67 -0.80 11.90
C PRO A 319 40.13 -2.18 12.33
N SER A 320 38.81 -2.39 12.22
CA SER A 320 38.18 -3.67 12.54
C SER A 320 38.56 -4.79 11.56
N ALA A 321 38.84 -4.47 10.29
CA ALA A 321 39.31 -5.50 9.35
C ALA A 321 40.73 -5.96 9.69
N ARG A 322 41.59 -5.02 10.09
CA ARG A 322 42.98 -5.31 10.49
C ARG A 322 43.10 -6.16 11.75
N THR A 323 42.08 -6.20 12.61
CA THR A 323 42.05 -7.10 13.77
C THR A 323 41.50 -8.49 13.42
N GLY A 324 41.02 -8.70 12.18
CA GLY A 324 40.48 -9.97 11.70
C GLY A 324 39.05 -10.26 12.16
N VAL A 325 38.35 -9.31 12.78
CA VAL A 325 36.97 -9.54 13.24
C VAL A 325 35.95 -9.44 12.11
N MET A 326 36.19 -8.56 11.13
CA MET A 326 35.24 -8.31 10.03
C MET A 326 35.93 -8.21 8.67
N SER A 327 35.19 -8.42 7.58
CA SER A 327 35.63 -8.08 6.22
C SER A 327 34.62 -7.13 5.55
N PRO A 328 34.91 -5.82 5.48
CA PRO A 328 34.04 -4.86 4.80
C PRO A 328 33.79 -5.20 3.33
N GLN A 329 34.79 -5.77 2.65
CA GLN A 329 34.63 -6.17 1.25
C GLN A 329 33.73 -7.39 1.09
N ALA A 330 33.82 -8.38 2.00
CA ALA A 330 32.92 -9.53 1.99
C ALA A 330 31.46 -9.11 2.24
N VAL A 331 31.25 -8.21 3.20
CA VAL A 331 29.92 -7.62 3.46
C VAL A 331 29.41 -6.89 2.23
N LEU A 332 30.22 -6.03 1.60
CA LEU A 332 29.81 -5.32 0.38
C LEU A 332 29.46 -6.28 -0.77
N LYS A 333 30.21 -7.38 -0.92
CA LYS A 333 29.95 -8.39 -1.96
C LYS A 333 28.62 -9.10 -1.74
N ARG A 334 28.32 -9.49 -0.50
CA ARG A 334 27.03 -10.05 -0.10
C ARG A 334 25.90 -9.05 -0.30
N PHE A 335 26.14 -7.80 0.08
CA PHE A 335 25.19 -6.69 -0.03
C PHE A 335 24.78 -6.42 -1.48
N VAL A 336 25.76 -6.25 -2.36
CA VAL A 336 25.52 -6.07 -3.81
C VAL A 336 24.96 -7.34 -4.45
N GLY A 337 25.30 -8.52 -3.92
CA GLY A 337 24.73 -9.80 -4.32
C GLY A 337 23.29 -10.04 -3.86
N GLY A 338 22.70 -9.12 -3.09
CA GLY A 338 21.32 -9.19 -2.61
C GLY A 338 21.11 -10.06 -1.36
N ASP A 339 22.18 -10.52 -0.69
CA ASP A 339 22.09 -11.28 0.56
C ASP A 339 21.86 -10.35 1.77
N ILE A 340 20.70 -9.72 1.81
CA ILE A 340 20.43 -8.70 2.83
C ILE A 340 19.92 -9.33 4.11
N GLU A 341 19.02 -10.30 4.00
CA GLU A 341 18.52 -11.04 5.18
C GLU A 341 19.67 -11.73 5.92
N GLY A 342 20.61 -12.34 5.18
CA GLY A 342 21.79 -12.95 5.78
C GLY A 342 22.71 -11.93 6.43
N LEU A 343 22.78 -10.69 5.92
CA LEU A 343 23.57 -9.62 6.53
C LEU A 343 22.88 -9.02 7.75
N ILE A 344 21.58 -8.75 7.70
CA ILE A 344 20.80 -8.22 8.82
C ILE A 344 20.88 -9.13 10.05
N ASN A 345 20.88 -10.44 9.83
CA ASN A 345 21.00 -11.44 10.91
C ASN A 345 22.46 -11.81 11.24
N SER A 346 23.44 -11.22 10.56
CA SER A 346 24.87 -11.49 10.83
C SER A 346 25.37 -10.60 11.97
N PRO A 347 26.13 -11.13 12.94
CA PRO A 347 26.83 -10.29 13.92
C PRO A 347 27.86 -9.35 13.27
N GLU A 348 28.35 -9.68 12.07
CA GLU A 348 29.40 -8.94 11.35
C GLU A 348 29.03 -7.47 11.09
N ILE A 349 27.74 -7.14 10.92
CA ILE A 349 27.33 -5.74 10.67
C ILE A 349 27.58 -4.84 11.90
N TRP A 350 27.65 -5.44 13.09
CA TRP A 350 27.84 -4.74 14.37
C TRP A 350 29.32 -4.49 14.69
N GLU A 351 30.25 -5.10 13.94
CA GLU A 351 31.70 -4.94 14.10
C GLU A 351 32.22 -3.64 13.48
N CYS A 352 31.39 -2.98 12.67
CA CYS A 352 31.65 -1.62 12.22
C CYS A 352 31.49 -0.65 13.39
N VAL A 353 32.59 -0.03 13.80
CA VAL A 353 32.64 0.91 14.94
C VAL A 353 32.33 2.37 14.56
N GLU A 354 31.86 2.63 13.33
CA GLU A 354 31.45 3.97 12.87
C GLU A 354 32.54 5.05 13.05
N CYS A 355 33.82 4.67 12.96
CA CYS A 355 34.94 5.60 13.11
C CYS A 355 35.18 6.50 11.88
N HIS A 356 34.39 6.30 10.81
CA HIS A 356 34.49 7.01 9.51
C HIS A 356 35.87 7.00 8.83
N THR A 357 36.82 6.16 9.28
CA THR A 357 38.15 6.03 8.65
C THR A 357 38.05 5.74 7.15
N CYS A 358 37.15 4.83 6.79
CA CYS A 358 36.88 4.49 5.40
C CYS A 358 36.31 5.65 4.56
N LEU A 359 35.65 6.64 5.18
CA LEU A 359 35.17 7.82 4.47
C LEU A 359 36.33 8.78 4.18
N GLU A 360 37.25 8.93 5.14
CA GLU A 360 38.38 9.84 4.98
C GLU A 360 39.36 9.40 3.91
N TYR A 361 39.73 8.11 3.92
CA TYR A 361 40.65 7.54 2.94
C TYR A 361 40.01 7.24 1.59
N CYS A 362 38.67 7.23 1.49
CA CYS A 362 37.99 6.92 0.22
C CYS A 362 38.20 8.06 -0.80
N PRO A 363 38.82 7.78 -1.97
CA PRO A 363 38.99 8.79 -3.03
C PRO A 363 37.66 9.31 -3.60
N GLN A 364 36.60 8.53 -3.47
CA GLN A 364 35.24 8.87 -3.94
C GLN A 364 34.37 9.47 -2.83
N LYS A 365 34.89 9.62 -1.59
CA LYS A 365 34.13 10.04 -0.40
C LYS A 365 32.80 9.29 -0.21
N PHE A 366 32.79 8.02 -0.61
CA PHE A 366 31.66 7.12 -0.39
C PHE A 366 31.63 6.70 1.09
N GLY A 367 32.70 6.02 1.53
CA GLY A 367 32.84 5.44 2.88
C GLY A 367 31.97 4.20 3.07
N MET A 368 32.57 3.06 3.43
CA MET A 368 31.83 1.83 3.72
C MET A 368 30.90 1.92 4.93
N GLU A 369 31.20 2.81 5.87
CA GLU A 369 30.37 3.04 7.05
C GLU A 369 28.90 3.27 6.69
N LYS A 370 28.60 3.99 5.60
CA LYS A 370 27.20 4.21 5.16
C LYS A 370 26.45 2.90 4.89
N VAL A 371 27.11 1.90 4.28
CA VAL A 371 26.49 0.59 4.01
C VAL A 371 26.20 -0.13 5.32
N PHE A 372 27.14 -0.11 6.26
CA PHE A 372 26.96 -0.71 7.59
C PHE A 372 25.87 -0.01 8.40
N THR A 373 25.84 1.32 8.42
CA THR A 373 24.82 2.12 9.10
C THR A 373 23.43 1.83 8.55
N TRP A 374 23.31 1.70 7.23
CA TRP A 374 22.06 1.30 6.60
C TRP A 374 21.65 -0.13 7.01
N LEU A 375 22.58 -1.10 6.98
CA LEU A 375 22.30 -2.48 7.41
C LEU A 375 21.87 -2.57 8.89
N LYS A 376 22.54 -1.84 9.77
CA LYS A 376 22.18 -1.76 11.20
C LYS A 376 20.81 -1.13 11.40
N HIS A 377 20.50 -0.05 10.67
CA HIS A 377 19.18 0.58 10.72
C HIS A 377 18.07 -0.41 10.36
N GLU A 378 18.23 -1.15 9.26
CA GLU A 378 17.26 -2.16 8.85
C GLU A 378 17.15 -3.31 9.85
N ALA A 379 18.26 -3.75 10.43
CA ALA A 379 18.25 -4.76 11.48
C ALA A 379 17.48 -4.29 12.71
N MET A 380 17.73 -3.05 13.17
CA MET A 380 17.05 -2.45 14.31
C MET A 380 15.55 -2.27 14.06
N ALA A 381 15.16 -1.82 12.87
CA ALA A 381 13.76 -1.67 12.48
C ALA A 381 12.99 -3.00 12.55
N ARG A 382 13.69 -4.13 12.38
CA ARG A 382 13.14 -5.49 12.45
C ARG A 382 13.30 -6.15 13.83
N GLY A 383 13.81 -5.41 14.82
CA GLY A 383 14.01 -5.93 16.17
C GLY A 383 15.27 -6.77 16.35
N VAL A 384 16.19 -6.75 15.38
CA VAL A 384 17.44 -7.54 15.39
C VAL A 384 18.61 -6.62 15.75
N TYR A 385 19.09 -6.70 16.99
CA TYR A 385 20.28 -5.96 17.46
C TYR A 385 20.80 -6.55 18.76
N PRO A 386 22.10 -6.37 19.09
CA PRO A 386 22.68 -6.85 20.34
C PRO A 386 21.97 -6.33 21.60
N ASP A 387 21.82 -7.19 22.60
CA ASP A 387 21.15 -6.85 23.87
C ASP A 387 21.77 -5.63 24.57
N SER A 388 23.08 -5.44 24.44
CA SER A 388 23.81 -4.30 24.99
C SER A 388 23.33 -2.96 24.40
N LEU A 389 22.97 -2.92 23.12
CA LEU A 389 22.44 -1.72 22.46
C LEU A 389 20.98 -1.47 22.83
N LYS A 390 20.21 -2.53 23.08
CA LYS A 390 18.82 -2.44 23.54
C LYS A 390 18.67 -1.68 24.84
N ALA A 391 19.46 -2.08 25.84
CA ALA A 391 19.45 -1.43 27.14
C ALA A 391 19.79 0.06 27.04
N GLY A 392 20.74 0.41 26.16
CA GLY A 392 21.11 1.81 25.89
C GLY A 392 19.97 2.61 25.27
N TYR A 393 19.30 2.07 24.24
CA TYR A 393 18.18 2.75 23.59
C TYR A 393 16.97 2.93 24.52
N GLU A 394 16.63 1.91 25.31
CA GLU A 394 15.55 2.00 26.31
C GLU A 394 15.88 3.04 27.41
N SER A 395 17.13 3.06 27.89
CA SER A 395 17.62 4.10 28.81
C SER A 395 17.51 5.49 28.18
N PHE A 396 17.90 5.62 26.91
CA PHE A 396 17.82 6.87 26.18
C PHE A 396 16.37 7.35 26.09
N LEU A 397 15.43 6.53 25.63
CA LEU A 397 14.01 6.90 25.54
C LEU A 397 13.42 7.35 26.89
N LYS A 398 13.85 6.75 27.99
CA LYS A 398 13.36 7.07 29.33
C LYS A 398 13.98 8.35 29.89
N THR A 399 15.29 8.53 29.72
CA THR A 399 16.07 9.52 30.49
C THR A 399 16.77 10.58 29.64
N GLY A 400 16.66 10.50 28.31
CA GLY A 400 17.46 11.31 27.38
C GLY A 400 18.95 10.97 27.38
N ARG A 401 19.37 9.91 28.08
CA ARG A 401 20.78 9.54 28.25
C ARG A 401 21.00 8.04 28.04
N LEU A 402 22.11 7.69 27.39
CA LEU A 402 22.53 6.30 27.21
C LEU A 402 23.02 5.66 28.52
N SER A 403 23.42 6.48 29.50
CA SER A 403 23.92 6.05 30.80
C SER A 403 23.47 6.97 31.93
N LYS A 404 23.46 6.44 33.16
CA LYS A 404 23.18 7.22 34.38
C LYS A 404 24.39 8.06 34.76
N ILE A 405 24.14 9.24 35.31
CA ILE A 405 25.19 10.10 35.88
C ILE A 405 25.56 9.55 37.27
N ASP A 406 26.86 9.37 37.51
CA ASP A 406 27.38 9.05 38.85
C ASP A 406 27.79 10.33 39.59
N ASP A 407 26.87 10.87 40.39
CA ASP A 407 27.12 12.08 41.18
C ASP A 407 28.14 11.86 42.30
N ARG A 408 28.36 10.62 42.77
CA ARG A 408 29.35 10.35 43.84
C ARG A 408 30.76 10.61 43.33
N GLN A 409 31.05 10.18 42.10
CA GLN A 409 32.37 10.40 41.51
C GLN A 409 32.61 11.87 41.17
N ARG A 410 31.56 12.60 40.76
CA ARG A 410 31.62 14.06 40.54
C ARG A 410 31.94 14.82 41.83
N GLN A 411 31.26 14.47 42.92
CA GLN A 411 31.52 15.07 44.24
C GLN A 411 32.96 14.82 44.71
N LYS A 412 33.48 13.58 44.55
CA LYS A 412 34.86 13.24 44.90
C LYS A 412 35.90 14.06 44.12
N LEU A 413 35.56 14.48 42.90
CA LEU A 413 36.44 15.28 42.03
C LEU A 413 36.21 16.81 42.16
N GLY A 414 35.33 17.26 43.06
CA GLY A 414 35.01 18.69 43.21
C GLY A 414 34.29 19.31 42.01
N LEU A 415 33.65 18.49 41.17
CA LEU A 415 32.93 18.95 39.99
C LEU A 415 31.53 19.46 40.35
N PRO A 416 31.00 20.51 39.68
CA PRO A 416 29.66 21.00 39.94
C PRO A 416 28.60 19.92 39.63
N PRO A 417 27.47 19.90 40.36
CA PRO A 417 26.38 18.98 40.08
C PRO A 417 25.80 19.23 38.69
N LEU A 418 25.46 18.16 37.97
CA LEU A 418 24.67 18.28 36.73
C LEU A 418 23.19 18.36 37.10
N SER A 419 22.40 19.06 36.28
CA SER A 419 20.95 19.14 36.49
C SER A 419 20.35 17.74 36.65
N SER A 420 19.55 17.58 37.71
CA SER A 420 18.73 16.40 37.99
C SER A 420 17.50 16.32 37.09
N GLU A 421 17.17 17.39 36.36
CA GLU A 421 16.09 17.36 35.39
C GLU A 421 16.51 16.48 34.20
N GLU A 422 15.77 15.39 34.00
CA GLU A 422 15.93 14.55 32.82
C GLU A 422 15.64 15.41 31.58
N PRO A 423 16.51 15.41 30.54
CA PRO A 423 16.24 16.09 29.29
C PRO A 423 14.85 15.73 28.78
N LYS A 424 13.97 16.71 28.61
CA LYS A 424 12.64 16.49 28.00
C LYS A 424 12.85 16.03 26.57
N LEU A 425 12.75 14.73 26.36
CA LEU A 425 12.75 14.18 25.02
C LEU A 425 11.42 14.47 24.34
N TYR A 426 11.46 15.03 23.13
CA TYR A 426 10.28 15.19 22.27
C TYR A 426 9.87 13.86 21.60
N VAL A 427 9.86 12.75 22.35
CA VAL A 427 9.56 11.40 21.82
C VAL A 427 8.10 11.28 21.37
N GLU A 428 7.18 12.03 22.01
CA GLU A 428 5.74 11.96 21.71
C GLU A 428 5.32 12.68 20.41
N LYS A 429 6.18 13.52 19.82
CA LYS A 429 5.82 14.32 18.62
C LYS A 429 6.19 13.68 17.27
N LEU A 430 6.80 12.50 17.27
CA LEU A 430 7.37 11.87 16.07
C LEU A 430 6.88 10.43 15.81
N ARG A 431 5.84 9.96 16.53
CA ARG A 431 5.24 8.64 16.30
C ARG A 431 4.00 8.70 15.43
#